data_AF-A0A0G4MN73-F1
#
_entry.id   AF-A0A0G4MN73-F1
#
_cell.length_a   1.000
_cell.length_b   1.000
_cell.length_c   1.000
_cell.angle_alpha   90.00
_cell.angle_beta   90.00
_cell.angle_gamma   90.00
#
_symmetry.space_group_name_H-M   'P 1'
#
loop_
_entity.id
_entity.type
_entity.pdbx_description
1 polymer ?
#
loop_
_entity_poly.entity_id
_entity_poly.type
_entity_poly.pdbx_seq_one_letter_code
_entity_poly.pdbx_strand_id
1 'polypeptide(L)'
;MSTRKVRVKKLSVKTLLPILREDDIDPSEYESLTTETQIATGVEAAEETEYHLQSILKEAGTSNDQEIPVPPPQESDINYDQLYPGHHQLPNSYIRFSQTVEESIGVAYDMATEDDEYLKKYNSNRKGAGQLSEDDFEKIMDVFEEMASEHAPFASIDNTVVGYDMMVQPLQQLGSTKFMNHAKQVYEYWKTRRQESANKPLHPTLKFETHQDSDDTDPYVCFRRREARQTRKTRQRDVQSAEKLKRLRKELEDGRQLVILSYEREVQKREFLNLERMIFEQRAKLKEMKLKLGIKGYHAGDNGQPGERGQEGG
;
A
#
# COMPACT_ATOMS: atom_id res chain seq x y z
N MET A 1 -20.16 -67.31 9.25
CA MET A 1 -20.38 -66.82 7.87
C MET A 1 -19.07 -66.90 7.12
N SER A 2 -19.08 -67.41 5.88
CA SER A 2 -17.86 -67.64 5.10
C SER A 2 -17.29 -66.31 4.59
N THR A 3 -16.04 -65.98 4.98
CA THR A 3 -15.32 -64.82 4.44
C THR A 3 -14.92 -65.12 3.01
N ARG A 4 -15.57 -64.46 2.04
CA ARG A 4 -15.17 -64.51 0.63
C ARG A 4 -13.77 -63.89 0.52
N LYS A 5 -12.73 -64.73 0.43
CA LYS A 5 -11.40 -64.30 -0.02
C LYS A 5 -11.51 -63.88 -1.49
N VAL A 6 -11.65 -62.59 -1.74
CA VAL A 6 -11.50 -62.01 -3.08
C VAL A 6 -10.04 -62.19 -3.48
N ARG A 7 -9.81 -63.05 -4.47
CA ARG A 7 -8.47 -63.25 -5.02
C ARG A 7 -8.11 -62.01 -5.83
N VAL A 8 -7.25 -61.16 -5.29
CA VAL A 8 -6.68 -60.01 -6.00
C VAL A 8 -5.96 -60.54 -7.25
N LYS A 9 -6.55 -60.34 -8.42
CA LYS A 9 -5.90 -60.65 -9.69
C LYS A 9 -4.85 -59.58 -9.93
N LYS A 10 -3.62 -59.99 -10.23
CA LYS A 10 -2.52 -59.09 -10.61
C LYS A 10 -2.97 -58.26 -11.82
N LEU A 11 -2.99 -56.93 -11.70
CA LEU A 11 -3.40 -56.05 -12.80
C LEU A 11 -2.51 -56.31 -14.02
N SER A 12 -3.15 -56.46 -15.19
CA SER A 12 -2.44 -56.58 -16.47
C SER A 12 -2.07 -55.19 -16.96
N VAL A 13 -0.81 -54.98 -17.32
CA VAL A 13 -0.24 -53.72 -17.84
C VAL A 13 -0.96 -53.22 -19.11
N LYS A 14 -1.71 -54.09 -19.79
CA LYS A 14 -2.48 -53.74 -21.00
C LYS A 14 -3.90 -53.26 -20.70
N THR A 15 -4.34 -53.27 -19.44
CA THR A 15 -5.69 -52.86 -19.07
C THR A 15 -5.68 -51.35 -18.89
N LEU A 16 -6.35 -50.62 -19.78
CA LEU A 16 -6.53 -49.18 -19.63
C LEU A 16 -7.46 -48.94 -18.44
N LEU A 17 -7.01 -48.15 -17.47
CA LEU A 17 -7.82 -47.71 -16.34
C LEU A 17 -8.49 -46.39 -16.70
N PRO A 18 -9.79 -46.23 -16.43
CA PRO A 18 -10.47 -44.96 -16.62
C PRO A 18 -9.93 -43.93 -15.62
N ILE A 19 -9.66 -42.71 -16.11
CA ILE A 19 -9.35 -41.55 -15.27
C ILE A 19 -10.69 -40.95 -14.87
N LEU A 20 -10.99 -40.99 -13.56
CA LEU A 20 -12.20 -40.42 -12.99
C LEU A 20 -11.87 -39.05 -12.40
N ARG A 21 -12.79 -38.09 -12.54
CA ARG A 21 -12.74 -36.82 -11.80
C ARG A 21 -13.48 -36.97 -10.48
N GLU A 22 -13.29 -36.01 -9.57
CA GLU A 22 -13.93 -36.01 -8.25
C GLU A 22 -15.46 -36.17 -8.34
N ASP A 23 -16.08 -35.52 -9.33
CA ASP A 23 -17.52 -35.57 -9.58
C ASP A 23 -18.02 -36.93 -10.10
N ASP A 24 -17.11 -37.81 -10.56
CA ASP A 24 -17.44 -39.12 -11.13
C ASP A 24 -17.43 -40.25 -10.07
N ILE A 25 -17.07 -39.95 -8.81
CA ILE A 25 -16.89 -40.94 -7.74
C ILE A 25 -18.06 -40.83 -6.74
N ASP A 26 -18.77 -41.94 -6.50
CA ASP A 26 -19.81 -42.00 -5.46
C ASP A 26 -19.15 -41.99 -4.06
N PRO A 27 -19.44 -40.99 -3.19
CA PRO A 27 -18.88 -40.90 -1.84
C PRO A 27 -19.12 -42.16 -1.00
N SER A 28 -20.18 -42.91 -1.29
CA SER A 28 -20.58 -44.14 -0.60
C SER A 28 -19.58 -45.30 -0.82
N GLU A 29 -18.88 -45.32 -1.96
CA GLU A 29 -17.89 -46.37 -2.26
C GLU A 29 -16.62 -46.21 -1.44
N TYR A 30 -16.27 -44.98 -1.04
CA TYR A 30 -15.07 -44.67 -0.27
C TYR A 30 -15.12 -45.24 1.16
N GLU A 31 -16.28 -45.24 1.80
CA GLU A 31 -16.48 -45.80 3.15
C GLU A 31 -16.25 -47.32 3.20
N SER A 32 -16.50 -48.03 2.09
CA SER A 32 -16.36 -49.48 2.02
C SER A 32 -14.90 -49.96 1.94
N LEU A 33 -13.97 -49.09 1.51
CA LEU A 33 -12.54 -49.39 1.34
C LEU A 33 -11.69 -49.04 2.57
N THR A 34 -12.15 -48.13 3.42
CA THR A 34 -11.38 -47.60 4.56
C THR A 34 -11.33 -48.54 5.76
N THR A 35 -12.23 -49.53 5.85
CA THR A 35 -12.34 -50.43 7.02
C THR A 35 -11.29 -51.54 7.08
N GLU A 36 -10.56 -51.82 5.99
CA GLU A 36 -9.66 -53.00 5.92
C GLU A 36 -8.19 -52.74 6.26
N THR A 37 -7.75 -51.49 6.44
CA THR A 37 -6.31 -51.17 6.55
C THR A 37 -5.96 -50.45 7.86
N GLN A 38 -6.02 -51.15 8.99
CA GLN A 38 -5.42 -50.67 10.24
C GLN A 38 -3.99 -51.19 10.36
N ILE A 39 -3.01 -50.32 10.10
CA ILE A 39 -1.58 -50.58 10.35
C ILE A 39 -1.22 -49.79 11.62
N ALA A 40 -0.72 -50.49 12.63
CA ALA A 40 -0.27 -49.87 13.89
C ALA A 40 1.08 -49.16 13.67
N THR A 41 1.07 -47.83 13.70
CA THR A 41 2.26 -46.97 13.57
C THR A 41 2.62 -46.43 14.93
N GLY A 42 3.59 -47.01 15.64
CA GLY A 42 3.94 -46.68 17.03
C GLY A 42 4.33 -45.21 17.32
N VAL A 43 3.36 -44.31 17.26
CA VAL A 43 3.37 -42.87 17.53
C VAL A 43 2.31 -42.61 18.62
N GLU A 44 2.39 -41.51 19.36
CA GLU A 44 1.37 -41.21 20.39
C GLU A 44 -0.02 -41.01 19.77
N ALA A 45 -1.06 -41.55 20.42
CA ALA A 45 -2.41 -41.66 19.88
C ALA A 45 -3.07 -40.33 19.45
N ALA A 46 -2.58 -39.19 19.94
CA ALA A 46 -3.05 -37.87 19.52
C ALA A 46 -2.54 -37.48 18.12
N GLU A 47 -1.27 -37.80 17.81
CA GLU A 47 -0.64 -37.52 16.52
C GLU A 47 -1.12 -38.49 15.43
N GLU A 48 -1.45 -39.74 15.79
CA GLU A 48 -2.03 -40.73 14.86
C GLU A 48 -3.36 -40.29 14.22
N THR A 49 -4.07 -39.33 14.82
CA THR A 49 -5.34 -38.79 14.29
C THR A 49 -5.16 -37.55 13.41
N GLU A 50 -3.94 -37.01 13.30
CA GLU A 50 -3.68 -35.82 12.49
C GLU A 50 -3.87 -36.15 11.00
N TYR A 51 -4.76 -35.40 10.34
CA TYR A 51 -5.12 -35.60 8.94
C TYR A 51 -3.91 -35.60 8.01
N HIS A 52 -2.95 -34.71 8.26
CA HIS A 52 -1.73 -34.60 7.46
C HIS A 52 -0.79 -35.81 7.67
N LEU A 53 -0.64 -36.29 8.90
CA LEU A 53 0.18 -37.47 9.20
C LEU A 53 -0.42 -38.73 8.55
N GLN A 54 -1.75 -38.90 8.63
CA GLN A 54 -2.44 -40.01 7.98
C GLN A 54 -2.35 -39.96 6.45
N SER A 55 -2.42 -38.76 5.86
CA SER A 55 -2.29 -38.58 4.41
C SER A 55 -0.89 -38.96 3.94
N ILE A 56 0.16 -38.51 4.65
CA ILE A 56 1.56 -38.83 4.34
C ILE A 56 1.82 -40.33 4.49
N LEU A 57 1.32 -40.97 5.56
CA LEU A 57 1.50 -42.41 5.79
C LEU A 57 0.79 -43.28 4.76
N LYS A 58 -0.39 -42.87 4.27
CA LYS A 58 -1.11 -43.57 3.20
C LYS A 58 -0.40 -43.45 1.84
N GLU A 59 0.29 -42.35 1.58
CA GLU A 59 1.04 -42.13 0.33
C GLU A 59 2.48 -42.69 0.37
N ALA A 60 3.05 -42.87 1.56
CA ALA A 60 4.41 -43.38 1.75
C ALA A 60 4.51 -44.88 1.43
N GLY A 61 4.53 -45.20 0.14
CA GLY A 61 4.74 -46.57 -0.35
C GLY A 61 4.53 -46.76 -1.85
N THR A 62 3.87 -45.83 -2.54
CA THR A 62 3.66 -45.89 -4.00
C THR A 62 4.47 -44.80 -4.70
N SER A 63 5.70 -45.13 -5.09
CA SER A 63 6.49 -44.34 -6.04
C SER A 63 5.92 -44.49 -7.46
N ASN A 64 4.80 -43.84 -7.73
CA ASN A 64 4.39 -43.45 -9.08
C ASN A 64 4.39 -41.93 -9.07
N ASP A 65 5.16 -41.31 -9.96
CA ASP A 65 5.34 -39.87 -10.13
C ASP A 65 4.20 -39.04 -9.52
N GLN A 66 4.40 -38.51 -8.32
CA GLN A 66 3.51 -37.54 -7.70
C GLN A 66 3.65 -36.24 -8.50
N GLU A 67 2.87 -36.12 -9.56
CA GLU A 67 2.84 -34.93 -10.41
C GLU A 67 2.32 -33.76 -9.56
N ILE A 68 3.14 -32.73 -9.38
CA ILE A 68 2.78 -31.55 -8.59
C ILE A 68 1.66 -30.83 -9.35
N PRO A 69 0.44 -30.70 -8.79
CA PRO A 69 -0.65 -30.04 -9.49
C PRO A 69 -0.29 -28.57 -9.73
N VAL A 70 -0.25 -28.17 -10.99
CA VAL A 70 -0.05 -26.77 -11.40
C VAL A 70 -1.43 -26.17 -11.69
N PRO A 71 -1.88 -25.15 -10.94
CA PRO A 71 -3.15 -24.50 -11.24
C PRO A 71 -3.10 -23.87 -12.65
N PRO A 72 -4.16 -24.00 -13.46
CA PRO A 72 -4.18 -23.42 -14.80
C PRO A 72 -4.15 -21.89 -14.72
N PRO A 73 -3.53 -21.20 -15.70
CA PRO A 73 -3.61 -19.75 -15.80
C PRO A 73 -5.07 -19.27 -15.89
N GLN A 74 -5.41 -18.25 -15.12
CA GLN A 74 -6.72 -17.61 -15.16
C GLN A 74 -6.63 -16.29 -15.93
N GLU A 75 -7.52 -16.08 -16.89
CA GLU A 75 -7.63 -14.79 -17.60
C GLU A 75 -8.24 -13.71 -16.70
N SER A 76 -7.75 -12.47 -16.80
CA SER A 76 -8.27 -11.33 -16.06
C SER A 76 -9.16 -10.47 -16.92
N ASP A 77 -10.37 -10.14 -16.44
CA ASP A 77 -11.30 -9.22 -17.12
C ASP A 77 -10.93 -7.73 -16.92
N ILE A 78 -9.85 -7.46 -16.20
CA ILE A 78 -9.42 -6.13 -15.78
C ILE A 78 -8.58 -5.48 -16.87
N ASN A 79 -8.84 -4.20 -17.15
CA ASN A 79 -8.00 -3.39 -18.02
C ASN A 79 -6.69 -2.99 -17.30
N TYR A 80 -5.69 -3.85 -17.39
CA TYR A 80 -4.39 -3.69 -16.73
C TYR A 80 -3.69 -2.36 -17.06
N ASP A 81 -3.65 -1.98 -18.34
CA ASP A 81 -2.92 -0.79 -18.80
C ASP A 81 -3.52 0.52 -18.29
N GLN A 82 -4.83 0.52 -17.98
CA GLN A 82 -5.50 1.66 -17.37
C GLN A 82 -5.13 1.84 -15.88
N LEU A 83 -4.95 0.73 -15.16
CA LEU A 83 -4.63 0.75 -13.73
C LEU A 83 -3.13 0.93 -13.45
N TYR A 84 -2.27 0.40 -14.33
CA TYR A 84 -0.82 0.38 -14.15
C TYR A 84 -0.10 1.09 -15.31
N PRO A 85 -0.17 2.42 -15.41
CA PRO A 85 0.55 3.16 -16.43
C PRO A 85 2.08 3.00 -16.26
N GLY A 86 2.77 2.59 -17.32
CA GLY A 86 4.19 2.25 -17.30
C GLY A 86 5.16 3.45 -17.26
N HIS A 87 5.16 4.24 -16.18
CA HIS A 87 6.10 5.36 -15.99
C HIS A 87 7.29 4.99 -15.09
N HIS A 88 8.10 4.01 -15.49
CA HIS A 88 9.29 3.62 -14.73
C HIS A 88 10.58 3.84 -15.53
N GLN A 89 11.51 4.63 -14.96
CA GLN A 89 12.84 4.86 -15.52
C GLN A 89 13.88 4.12 -14.69
N LEU A 90 14.61 3.20 -15.33
CA LEU A 90 15.65 2.41 -14.67
C LEU A 90 16.89 3.27 -14.37
N PRO A 91 17.33 3.33 -13.10
CA PRO A 91 18.58 3.99 -12.76
C PRO A 91 19.79 3.19 -13.23
N ASN A 92 20.92 3.87 -13.43
CA ASN A 92 22.20 3.24 -13.82
C ASN A 92 22.84 2.40 -12.69
N SER A 93 22.34 2.51 -11.46
CA SER A 93 22.82 1.79 -10.28
C SER A 93 21.68 1.05 -9.59
N TYR A 94 22.01 0.12 -8.68
CA TYR A 94 21.00 -0.57 -7.89
C TYR A 94 20.16 0.38 -7.04
N ILE A 95 18.87 0.06 -6.93
CA ILE A 95 17.90 0.80 -6.13
C ILE A 95 18.28 0.68 -4.65
N ARG A 96 18.32 1.81 -3.95
CA ARG A 96 18.45 1.88 -2.49
C ARG A 96 17.17 2.49 -1.95
N PHE A 97 16.34 1.68 -1.31
CA PHE A 97 15.02 2.06 -0.86
C PHE A 97 14.77 1.49 0.54
N SER A 98 14.20 2.31 1.41
CA SER A 98 13.89 1.94 2.80
C SER A 98 12.61 2.58 3.31
N GLN A 99 11.83 3.21 2.42
CA GLN A 99 10.53 3.74 2.82
C GLN A 99 9.54 2.59 2.99
N THR A 100 8.59 2.75 3.91
CA THR A 100 7.51 1.77 4.06
C THR A 100 6.43 1.97 3.01
N VAL A 101 5.47 1.04 2.95
CA VAL A 101 4.33 1.15 2.02
C VAL A 101 3.50 2.39 2.34
N GLU A 102 3.27 2.64 3.63
CA GLU A 102 2.49 3.76 4.15
C GLU A 102 3.11 5.11 3.75
N GLU A 103 4.43 5.22 3.77
CA GLU A 103 5.16 6.42 3.30
C GLU A 103 5.09 6.63 1.79
N SER A 104 4.67 5.61 1.03
CA SER A 104 4.65 5.61 -0.44
C SER A 104 3.25 5.83 -1.04
N ILE A 105 2.17 5.57 -0.28
CA ILE A 105 0.79 5.66 -0.77
C ILE A 105 0.12 7.02 -0.51
N GLY A 106 0.61 7.80 0.45
CA GLY A 106 0.04 9.12 0.77
C GLY A 106 -1.12 9.03 1.77
N VAL A 107 -2.36 9.01 1.27
CA VAL A 107 -3.58 8.94 2.09
C VAL A 107 -3.94 7.47 2.29
N ALA A 108 -4.30 7.07 3.52
CA ALA A 108 -4.57 5.66 3.82
C ALA A 108 -6.02 5.23 3.49
N TYR A 109 -6.94 6.19 3.41
CA TYR A 109 -8.34 5.94 3.08
C TYR A 109 -8.57 5.91 1.57
N ASP A 110 -9.01 4.76 1.06
CA ASP A 110 -9.48 4.61 -0.33
C ASP A 110 -11.01 4.59 -0.38
N MET A 111 -11.64 5.33 -1.31
CA MET A 111 -13.09 5.33 -1.45
C MET A 111 -13.67 3.95 -1.80
N ALA A 112 -14.70 3.52 -1.06
CA ALA A 112 -15.52 2.37 -1.42
C ALA A 112 -16.57 2.72 -2.50
N THR A 113 -17.25 1.70 -3.02
CA THR A 113 -18.33 1.90 -4.01
C THR A 113 -19.45 2.80 -3.47
N GLU A 114 -19.82 2.66 -2.19
CA GLU A 114 -20.84 3.51 -1.59
C GLU A 114 -20.37 4.97 -1.42
N ASP A 115 -19.07 5.18 -1.21
CA ASP A 115 -18.48 6.52 -1.10
C ASP A 115 -18.49 7.23 -2.46
N ASP A 116 -18.18 6.51 -3.54
CA ASP A 116 -18.26 7.02 -4.91
C ASP A 116 -19.70 7.41 -5.29
N GLU A 117 -20.69 6.57 -4.96
CA GLU A 117 -22.10 6.89 -5.16
C GLU A 117 -22.53 8.14 -4.36
N TYR A 118 -22.12 8.22 -3.09
CA TYR A 118 -22.38 9.37 -2.23
C TYR A 118 -21.74 10.64 -2.80
N LEU A 119 -20.46 10.59 -3.20
CA LEU A 119 -19.72 11.74 -3.70
C LEU A 119 -20.31 12.25 -5.01
N LYS A 120 -20.69 11.35 -5.94
CA LYS A 120 -21.40 11.70 -7.18
C LYS A 120 -22.72 12.41 -6.89
N LYS A 121 -23.52 11.90 -5.94
CA LYS A 121 -24.77 12.54 -5.52
C LYS A 121 -24.53 13.88 -4.84
N TYR A 122 -23.52 13.98 -3.98
CA TYR A 122 -23.15 15.21 -3.28
C TYR A 122 -22.69 16.31 -4.24
N ASN A 123 -21.92 15.94 -5.26
CA ASN A 123 -21.40 16.85 -6.28
C ASN A 123 -22.41 17.19 -7.37
N SER A 124 -23.49 16.41 -7.55
CA SER A 124 -24.52 16.66 -8.57
C SER A 124 -25.16 18.06 -8.45
N ASN A 125 -25.27 18.56 -7.23
CA ASN A 125 -25.86 19.88 -6.92
C ASN A 125 -24.84 21.03 -6.95
N ARG A 126 -23.57 20.75 -7.26
CA ARG A 126 -22.47 21.74 -7.24
C ARG A 126 -21.78 21.79 -8.60
N LYS A 127 -21.22 22.96 -8.94
CA LYS A 127 -20.53 23.17 -10.21
C LYS A 127 -19.15 23.77 -10.00
N GLY A 128 -18.19 23.32 -10.81
CA GLY A 128 -16.83 23.87 -10.85
C GLY A 128 -16.12 23.78 -9.49
N ALA A 129 -15.50 24.88 -9.07
CA ALA A 129 -14.67 24.95 -7.86
C ALA A 129 -15.41 24.70 -6.53
N GLY A 130 -16.74 24.53 -6.55
CA GLY A 130 -17.52 24.12 -5.37
C GLY A 130 -17.68 22.61 -5.23
N GLN A 131 -17.21 21.80 -6.18
CA GLN A 131 -17.23 20.34 -6.07
C GLN A 131 -16.09 19.84 -5.18
N LEU A 132 -16.34 18.74 -4.47
CA LEU A 132 -15.34 18.04 -3.67
C LEU A 132 -14.66 16.99 -4.56
N SER A 133 -13.34 17.02 -4.71
CA SER A 133 -12.61 15.98 -5.44
C SER A 133 -12.49 14.70 -4.61
N GLU A 134 -12.21 13.59 -5.28
CA GLU A 134 -11.96 12.28 -4.69
C GLU A 134 -10.83 12.35 -3.65
N ASP A 135 -9.64 12.85 -4.04
CA ASP A 135 -8.50 13.03 -3.13
C ASP A 135 -8.81 13.89 -1.89
N ASP A 136 -9.70 14.89 -2.03
CA ASP A 136 -10.04 15.79 -0.93
C ASP A 136 -11.07 15.14 -0.01
N PHE A 137 -11.96 14.30 -0.55
CA PHE A 137 -12.88 13.48 0.22
C PHE A 137 -12.11 12.43 1.02
N GLU A 138 -11.17 11.71 0.39
CA GLU A 138 -10.34 10.68 1.03
C GLU A 138 -9.52 11.26 2.19
N LYS A 139 -8.87 12.42 2.02
CA LYS A 139 -8.16 13.11 3.12
C LYS A 139 -9.06 13.45 4.29
N ILE A 140 -10.32 13.85 4.03
CA ILE A 140 -11.28 14.16 5.09
C ILE A 140 -11.67 12.87 5.83
N MET A 141 -11.96 11.79 5.10
CA MET A 141 -12.33 10.49 5.65
C MET A 141 -11.19 9.87 6.46
N ASP A 142 -9.95 9.98 5.97
CA ASP A 142 -8.74 9.49 6.63
C ASP A 142 -8.57 10.13 8.02
N VAL A 143 -8.71 11.46 8.11
CA VAL A 143 -8.70 12.18 9.39
C VAL A 143 -9.82 11.71 10.32
N PHE A 144 -11.01 11.42 9.79
CA PHE A 144 -12.11 10.93 10.62
C PHE A 144 -11.86 9.52 11.16
N GLU A 145 -11.33 8.62 10.34
CA GLU A 145 -10.94 7.26 10.75
C GLU A 145 -9.81 7.29 11.79
N GLU A 146 -8.77 8.10 11.56
CA GLU A 146 -7.62 8.25 12.48
C GLU A 146 -8.09 8.76 13.84
N MET A 147 -8.87 9.85 13.86
CA MET A 147 -9.37 10.45 15.09
C MET A 147 -10.34 9.53 15.83
N ALA A 148 -11.18 8.77 15.11
CA ALA A 148 -12.05 7.78 15.72
C ALA A 148 -11.25 6.63 16.36
N SER A 149 -10.19 6.17 15.70
CA SER A 149 -9.30 5.13 16.23
C SER A 149 -8.55 5.61 17.48
N GLU A 150 -8.08 6.86 17.50
CA GLU A 150 -7.34 7.41 18.64
C GLU A 150 -8.25 7.72 19.83
N HIS A 151 -9.39 8.38 19.61
CA HIS A 151 -10.22 8.93 20.68
C HIS A 151 -11.33 7.99 21.15
N ALA A 152 -11.75 7.04 20.31
CA ALA A 152 -12.77 6.05 20.65
C ALA A 152 -12.36 4.63 20.20
N PRO A 153 -11.22 4.10 20.69
CA PRO A 153 -10.71 2.78 20.27
C PRO A 153 -11.67 1.62 20.60
N PHE A 154 -12.57 1.80 21.57
CA PHE A 154 -13.56 0.79 22.00
C PHE A 154 -14.98 1.10 21.53
N ALA A 155 -15.15 1.98 20.52
CA ALA A 155 -16.45 2.43 20.01
C ALA A 155 -17.39 1.28 19.59
N SER A 156 -16.82 0.14 19.18
CA SER A 156 -17.58 -1.06 18.81
C SER A 156 -18.28 -1.76 19.99
N ILE A 157 -17.89 -1.44 21.23
CA ILE A 157 -18.46 -2.02 22.45
C ILE A 157 -19.46 -1.05 23.09
N ASP A 158 -19.07 0.21 23.26
CA ASP A 158 -19.84 1.21 24.01
C ASP A 158 -20.69 2.13 23.12
N ASN A 159 -20.55 2.01 21.79
CA ASN A 159 -21.19 2.87 20.79
C ASN A 159 -20.83 4.36 20.91
N THR A 160 -19.65 4.67 21.46
CA THR A 160 -19.13 6.04 21.52
C THR A 160 -18.91 6.60 20.13
N VAL A 161 -19.45 7.79 19.87
CA VAL A 161 -19.25 8.54 18.61
C VAL A 161 -18.38 9.76 18.89
N VAL A 162 -17.26 9.88 18.18
CA VAL A 162 -16.40 11.07 18.28
C VAL A 162 -17.11 12.27 17.66
N GLY A 163 -17.26 13.34 18.43
CA GLY A 163 -17.94 14.56 17.99
C GLY A 163 -17.17 15.34 16.91
N TYR A 164 -17.91 15.98 16.00
CA TYR A 164 -17.35 16.77 14.90
C TYR A 164 -16.33 17.83 15.35
N ASP A 165 -16.53 18.45 16.52
CA ASP A 165 -15.63 19.48 17.04
C ASP A 165 -14.19 18.99 17.23
N MET A 166 -13.99 17.71 17.54
CA MET A 166 -12.66 17.10 17.64
C MET A 166 -12.00 16.92 16.27
N MET A 167 -12.80 16.72 15.22
CA MET A 167 -12.32 16.51 13.86
C MET A 167 -11.88 17.81 13.17
N VAL A 168 -12.38 18.96 13.62
CA VAL A 168 -12.10 20.26 12.98
C VAL A 168 -10.63 20.66 13.08
N GLN A 169 -9.98 20.42 14.23
CA GLN A 169 -8.60 20.84 14.44
C GLN A 169 -7.62 20.10 13.50
N PRO A 170 -7.62 18.76 13.41
CA PRO A 170 -6.79 18.04 12.44
C PRO A 170 -7.06 18.44 10.98
N LEU A 171 -8.33 18.63 10.60
CA LEU A 171 -8.68 19.06 9.23
C LEU A 171 -8.10 20.44 8.87
N GLN A 172 -8.00 21.36 9.83
CA GLN A 172 -7.38 22.67 9.61
C GLN A 172 -5.87 22.56 9.40
N GLN A 173 -5.21 21.58 10.02
CA GLN A 173 -3.76 21.36 9.89
C GLN A 173 -3.37 20.88 8.49
N LEU A 174 -4.29 20.22 7.77
CA LEU A 174 -4.08 19.84 6.36
C LEU A 174 -3.99 21.04 5.40
N GLY A 175 -4.29 22.27 5.86
CA GLY A 175 -3.98 23.51 5.15
C GLY A 175 -4.92 23.90 4.01
N SER A 176 -5.93 23.10 3.68
CA SER A 176 -6.95 23.45 2.67
C SER A 176 -8.18 24.09 3.31
N THR A 177 -8.42 25.36 3.01
CA THR A 177 -9.62 26.08 3.47
C THR A 177 -10.91 25.52 2.87
N LYS A 178 -10.82 24.71 1.80
CA LYS A 178 -11.97 24.09 1.14
C LYS A 178 -12.60 22.96 1.96
N PHE A 179 -11.80 22.23 2.75
CA PHE A 179 -12.30 21.10 3.54
C PHE A 179 -13.44 21.52 4.46
N MET A 180 -13.32 22.68 5.10
CA MET A 180 -14.32 23.18 6.05
C MET A 180 -15.70 23.41 5.42
N ASN A 181 -15.78 23.67 4.11
CA ASN A 181 -17.05 23.86 3.40
C ASN A 181 -17.82 22.53 3.22
N HIS A 182 -17.11 21.40 3.31
CA HIS A 182 -17.65 20.06 3.04
C HIS A 182 -17.64 19.16 4.29
N ALA A 183 -16.71 19.39 5.20
CA ALA A 183 -16.39 18.54 6.34
C ALA A 183 -17.60 18.17 7.19
N LYS A 184 -18.50 19.13 7.45
CA LYS A 184 -19.70 18.84 8.26
C LYS A 184 -20.64 17.84 7.58
N GLN A 185 -20.86 17.95 6.26
CA GLN A 185 -21.73 16.99 5.57
C GLN A 185 -21.05 15.63 5.38
N VAL A 186 -19.75 15.63 5.08
CA VAL A 186 -18.95 14.40 5.01
C VAL A 186 -18.93 13.68 6.37
N TYR A 187 -18.85 14.42 7.47
CA TYR A 187 -18.90 13.85 8.81
C TYR A 187 -20.23 13.15 9.11
N GLU A 188 -21.38 13.74 8.74
CA GLU A 188 -22.68 13.07 8.94
C GLU A 188 -22.79 11.79 8.11
N TYR A 189 -22.24 11.80 6.88
CA TYR A 189 -22.14 10.60 6.05
C TYR A 189 -21.25 9.53 6.71
N TRP A 190 -20.01 9.89 7.06
CA TRP A 190 -19.04 9.01 7.71
C TRP A 190 -19.59 8.41 9.01
N LYS A 191 -20.22 9.24 9.85
CA LYS A 191 -20.83 8.81 11.11
C LYS A 191 -21.93 7.79 10.88
N THR A 192 -22.77 7.99 9.87
CA THR A 192 -23.83 7.03 9.50
C THR A 192 -23.21 5.70 9.09
N ARG A 193 -22.19 5.73 8.21
CA ARG A 193 -21.46 4.52 7.77
C ARG A 193 -20.80 3.78 8.93
N ARG A 194 -20.19 4.50 9.88
CA ARG A 194 -19.60 3.90 11.08
C ARG A 194 -20.64 3.22 11.94
N GLN A 195 -21.80 3.84 12.15
CA GLN A 195 -22.88 3.26 12.92
C GLN A 195 -23.46 2.00 12.26
N GLU A 196 -23.60 2.00 10.93
CA GLU A 196 -24.00 0.82 10.14
C GLU A 196 -22.97 -0.32 10.25
N SER A 197 -21.68 0.01 10.36
CA SER A 197 -20.58 -0.94 10.61
C SER A 197 -20.42 -1.32 12.10
N ALA A 198 -21.42 -1.07 12.95
CA ALA A 198 -21.35 -1.30 14.41
C ALA A 198 -20.11 -0.63 15.05
N ASN A 199 -19.77 0.58 14.59
CA ASN A 199 -18.62 1.40 14.96
C ASN A 199 -17.24 0.77 14.73
N LYS A 200 -17.16 -0.30 13.94
CA LYS A 200 -15.90 -0.85 13.45
C LYS A 200 -15.31 0.06 12.35
N PRO A 201 -13.98 -0.05 12.07
CA PRO A 201 -13.38 0.63 10.92
C PRO A 201 -14.15 0.35 9.63
N LEU A 202 -14.20 1.34 8.74
CA LEU A 202 -14.93 1.20 7.47
C LEU A 202 -14.23 0.23 6.52
N HIS A 203 -12.90 0.27 6.50
CA HIS A 203 -12.10 -0.68 5.75
C HIS A 203 -11.94 -2.01 6.51
N PRO A 204 -11.97 -3.16 5.80
CA PRO A 204 -11.64 -4.44 6.39
C PRO A 204 -10.25 -4.43 7.02
N THR A 205 -10.14 -4.93 8.25
CA THR A 205 -8.88 -5.02 8.98
C THR A 205 -8.49 -6.47 9.20
N LEU A 206 -7.18 -6.72 9.28
CA LEU A 206 -6.65 -8.01 9.69
C LEU A 206 -7.06 -8.31 11.14
N LYS A 207 -7.41 -9.57 11.41
CA LYS A 207 -7.67 -10.00 12.77
C LYS A 207 -6.34 -10.26 13.49
N PHE A 208 -5.95 -9.33 14.35
CA PHE A 208 -4.83 -9.51 15.26
C PHE A 208 -5.26 -10.27 16.52
N GLU A 209 -4.30 -10.92 17.16
CA GLU A 209 -4.51 -11.61 18.43
C GLU A 209 -4.80 -10.61 19.55
N THR A 210 -5.90 -10.84 20.25
CA THR A 210 -6.34 -10.08 21.43
C THR A 210 -6.08 -10.85 22.72
N HIS A 211 -6.24 -12.17 22.69
CA HIS A 211 -6.10 -13.05 23.84
C HIS A 211 -5.48 -14.39 23.42
N GLN A 212 -4.41 -14.79 24.11
CA GLN A 212 -3.59 -15.94 23.72
C GLN A 212 -4.34 -17.28 23.67
N ASP A 213 -5.29 -17.51 24.58
CA ASP A 213 -5.97 -18.80 24.73
C ASP A 213 -7.27 -18.89 23.94
N SER A 214 -8.00 -17.77 23.75
CA SER A 214 -9.27 -17.77 23.01
C SER A 214 -9.10 -17.66 21.50
N ASP A 215 -7.98 -17.07 21.06
CA ASP A 215 -7.70 -16.81 19.65
C ASP A 215 -6.89 -17.95 19.01
N ASP A 216 -6.60 -19.02 19.76
CA ASP A 216 -5.68 -20.06 19.30
C ASP A 216 -6.23 -20.91 18.15
N THR A 217 -7.55 -21.15 18.19
CA THR A 217 -8.25 -21.99 17.21
C THR A 217 -8.79 -21.19 16.02
N ASP A 218 -8.68 -19.87 16.00
CA ASP A 218 -9.26 -19.04 14.95
C ASP A 218 -8.28 -18.88 13.76
N PRO A 219 -8.62 -19.40 12.56
CA PRO A 219 -7.73 -19.37 11.40
C PRO A 219 -7.51 -17.96 10.81
N TYR A 220 -8.34 -16.97 11.16
CA TYR A 220 -8.17 -15.59 10.70
C TYR A 220 -7.17 -14.78 11.54
N VAL A 221 -6.76 -15.31 12.70
CA VAL A 221 -5.80 -14.63 13.59
C VAL A 221 -4.39 -14.72 13.01
N CYS A 222 -3.82 -13.56 12.68
CA CYS A 222 -2.52 -13.46 12.01
C CYS A 222 -1.55 -12.52 12.75
N PHE A 223 -0.27 -12.60 12.38
CA PHE A 223 0.81 -11.73 12.87
C PHE A 223 0.96 -11.67 14.41
N ARG A 224 0.83 -12.81 15.09
CA ARG A 224 1.00 -12.92 16.55
C ARG A 224 2.37 -12.39 17.00
N ARG A 225 2.39 -11.50 17.99
CA ARG A 225 3.63 -10.91 18.53
C ARG A 225 4.11 -11.72 19.73
N ARG A 226 5.32 -12.29 19.63
CA ARG A 226 5.98 -13.09 20.68
C ARG A 226 7.40 -12.56 20.92
N GLU A 227 7.49 -11.32 21.40
CA GLU A 227 8.79 -10.68 21.62
C GLU A 227 9.48 -11.21 22.87
N ALA A 228 10.76 -11.55 22.75
CA ALA A 228 11.58 -11.96 23.88
C ALA A 228 11.88 -10.75 24.78
N ARG A 229 11.47 -10.84 26.05
CA ARG A 229 11.78 -9.80 27.03
C ARG A 229 13.27 -9.80 27.33
N GLN A 230 13.97 -8.75 26.90
CA GLN A 230 15.40 -8.60 27.17
C GLN A 230 15.65 -8.04 28.57
N THR A 231 16.66 -8.57 29.26
CA THR A 231 17.11 -8.02 30.54
C THR A 231 17.92 -6.74 30.34
N ARG A 232 17.82 -5.81 31.31
CA ARG A 232 18.62 -4.58 31.31
C ARG A 232 20.12 -4.86 31.25
N LYS A 233 20.86 -3.95 30.61
CA LYS A 233 22.33 -3.98 30.59
C LYS A 233 22.89 -3.31 31.85
N THR A 234 24.19 -3.42 32.06
CA THR A 234 24.86 -2.82 33.22
C THR A 234 24.94 -1.29 33.06
N ARG A 235 24.89 -0.55 34.17
CA ARG A 235 24.95 0.92 34.17
C ARG A 235 26.11 1.49 33.34
N GLN A 236 27.28 0.83 33.39
CA GLN A 236 28.46 1.24 32.60
C GLN A 236 28.23 1.11 31.09
N ARG A 237 27.57 0.03 30.63
CA ARG A 237 27.22 -0.13 29.22
C ARG A 237 26.17 0.88 28.77
N ASP A 238 25.21 1.18 29.63
CA ASP A 238 24.18 2.19 29.35
C ASP A 238 24.81 3.58 29.15
N VAL A 239 25.75 3.98 30.01
CA VAL A 239 26.49 5.26 29.86
C VAL A 239 27.23 5.32 28.52
N GLN A 240 27.94 4.25 28.14
CA GLN A 240 28.61 4.18 26.84
C GLN A 240 27.63 4.24 25.66
N SER A 241 26.47 3.59 25.78
CA SER A 241 25.44 3.66 24.73
C SER A 241 24.85 5.07 24.60
N ALA A 242 24.66 5.78 25.72
CA ALA A 242 24.17 7.15 25.73
C ALA A 242 25.18 8.12 25.07
N GLU A 243 26.47 7.96 25.32
CA GLU A 243 27.52 8.73 24.63
C GLU A 243 27.54 8.46 23.13
N LYS A 244 27.41 7.19 22.72
CA LYS A 244 27.30 6.81 21.30
C LYS A 244 26.05 7.41 20.65
N LEU A 245 24.91 7.44 21.34
CA LEU A 245 23.68 8.06 20.85
C LEU A 245 23.83 9.58 20.68
N LYS A 246 24.51 10.27 21.61
CA LYS A 246 24.81 11.71 21.47
C LYS A 246 25.68 11.97 20.25
N ARG A 247 26.70 11.14 20.04
CA ARG A 247 27.57 11.23 18.86
C ARG A 247 26.80 10.98 17.56
N LEU A 248 26.00 9.90 17.52
CA LEU A 248 25.15 9.57 16.38
C LEU A 248 24.19 10.72 16.04
N ARG A 249 23.55 11.32 17.04
CA ARG A 249 22.67 12.48 16.84
C ARG A 249 23.40 13.65 16.17
N LYS A 250 24.63 13.95 16.62
CA LYS A 250 25.45 15.00 16.00
C LYS A 250 25.79 14.66 14.56
N GLU A 251 26.25 13.44 14.29
CA GLU A 251 26.61 12.99 12.94
C GLU A 251 25.41 13.01 11.99
N LEU A 252 24.21 12.68 12.48
CA LEU A 252 22.96 12.79 11.71
C LEU A 252 22.57 14.24 11.42
N GLU A 253 22.77 15.17 12.36
CA GLU A 253 22.49 16.59 12.13
C GLU A 253 23.47 17.20 11.12
N ASP A 254 24.75 16.86 11.21
CA ASP A 254 25.77 17.28 10.24
C ASP A 254 25.41 16.74 8.83
N GLY A 255 24.97 15.48 8.74
CA GLY A 255 24.46 14.88 7.50
C GLY A 255 23.20 15.58 6.97
N ARG A 256 22.25 15.91 7.85
CA ARG A 256 21.02 16.65 7.51
C ARG A 256 21.35 18.01 6.92
N GLN A 257 22.33 18.72 7.47
CA GLN A 257 22.75 20.03 6.96
C GLN A 257 23.28 19.93 5.51
N LEU A 258 24.04 18.89 5.18
CA LEU A 258 24.51 18.66 3.80
C LEU A 258 23.36 18.39 2.82
N VAL A 259 22.33 17.65 3.25
CA VAL A 259 21.13 17.40 2.46
C VAL A 259 20.37 18.71 2.21
N ILE A 260 20.21 19.56 3.23
CA ILE A 260 19.55 20.88 3.10
C ILE A 260 20.30 21.76 2.11
N LEU A 261 21.63 21.90 2.24
CA LEU A 261 22.43 22.70 1.31
C LEU A 261 22.36 22.16 -0.13
N SER A 262 22.29 20.84 -0.30
CA SER A 262 22.11 20.22 -1.61
C SER A 262 20.73 20.53 -2.19
N TYR A 263 19.67 20.45 -1.38
CA TYR A 263 18.31 20.83 -1.76
C TYR A 263 18.22 22.31 -2.17
N GLU A 264 18.74 23.22 -1.35
CA GLU A 264 18.77 24.67 -1.63
C GLU A 264 19.48 24.97 -2.95
N ARG A 265 20.61 24.31 -3.22
CA ARG A 265 21.35 24.42 -4.48
C ARG A 265 20.48 23.99 -5.68
N GLU A 266 19.78 22.86 -5.60
CA GLU A 266 18.94 22.40 -6.71
C GLU A 266 17.70 23.29 -6.91
N VAL A 267 17.12 23.82 -5.83
CA VAL A 267 16.05 24.84 -5.92
C VAL A 267 16.56 26.10 -6.62
N GLN A 268 17.72 26.64 -6.24
CA GLN A 268 18.30 27.82 -6.89
C GLN A 268 18.59 27.60 -8.38
N LYS A 269 19.11 26.42 -8.76
CA LYS A 269 19.31 26.08 -10.18
C LYS A 269 17.98 26.05 -10.94
N ARG A 270 16.92 25.49 -10.36
CA ARG A 270 15.58 25.50 -10.97
C ARG A 270 15.07 26.93 -11.16
N GLU A 271 15.20 27.78 -10.15
CA GLU A 271 14.78 29.19 -10.26
C GLU A 271 15.62 29.95 -11.30
N PHE A 272 16.92 29.71 -11.36
CA PHE A 272 17.79 30.28 -12.38
C PHE A 272 17.32 29.89 -13.80
N LEU A 273 17.03 28.62 -14.05
CA LEU A 273 16.51 28.15 -15.35
C LEU A 273 15.14 28.74 -15.68
N ASN A 274 14.26 28.89 -14.69
CA ASN A 274 12.97 29.55 -14.87
C ASN A 274 13.15 31.03 -15.26
N LEU A 275 14.08 31.74 -14.62
CA LEU A 275 14.41 33.12 -14.95
C LEU A 275 15.03 33.24 -16.34
N GLU A 276 15.96 32.36 -16.72
CA GLU A 276 16.54 32.34 -18.06
C GLU A 276 15.47 32.12 -19.13
N ARG A 277 14.57 31.15 -18.90
CA ARG A 277 13.43 30.90 -19.79
C ARG A 277 12.55 32.15 -19.91
N MET A 278 12.21 32.79 -18.79
CA MET A 278 11.41 34.02 -18.79
C MET A 278 12.10 35.14 -19.57
N ILE A 279 13.40 35.35 -19.35
CA ILE A 279 14.19 36.36 -20.08
C ILE A 279 14.19 36.05 -21.58
N PHE A 280 14.39 34.79 -21.97
CA PHE A 280 14.37 34.37 -23.36
C PHE A 280 13.01 34.66 -24.02
N GLU A 281 11.91 34.26 -23.38
CA GLU A 281 10.55 34.50 -23.88
C GLU A 281 10.25 36.00 -24.02
N GLN A 282 10.67 36.83 -23.05
CA GLN A 282 10.50 38.27 -23.11
C GLN A 282 11.34 38.91 -24.22
N ARG A 283 12.58 38.48 -24.40
CA ARG A 283 13.45 38.94 -25.50
C ARG A 283 12.88 38.57 -26.86
N ALA A 284 12.31 37.37 -27.00
CA ALA A 284 11.66 36.92 -28.23
C ALA A 284 10.44 37.81 -28.55
N LYS A 285 9.55 38.05 -27.58
CA LYS A 285 8.40 38.96 -27.72
C LYS A 285 8.82 40.38 -28.08
N LEU A 286 9.84 40.90 -27.41
CA LEU A 286 10.37 42.24 -27.70
C LEU A 286 10.92 42.32 -29.13
N LYS A 287 11.67 41.31 -29.57
CA LYS A 287 12.21 41.25 -30.94
C LYS A 287 11.08 41.21 -31.98
N GLU A 288 10.04 40.42 -31.73
CA GLU A 288 8.85 40.35 -32.58
C GLU A 288 8.14 41.71 -32.69
N MET A 289 7.91 42.38 -31.55
CA MET A 289 7.31 43.72 -31.52
C MET A 289 8.17 44.77 -32.22
N LYS A 290 9.50 44.74 -32.03
CA LYS A 290 10.44 45.64 -32.71
C LYS A 290 10.36 45.50 -34.24
N LEU A 291 10.27 44.25 -34.73
CA LEU A 291 10.11 43.98 -36.16
C LEU A 291 8.76 44.51 -36.67
N LYS A 292 7.67 44.26 -35.95
CA LYS A 292 6.32 44.76 -36.30
C LYS A 292 6.26 46.29 -36.37
N LEU A 293 6.96 46.98 -35.48
CA LEU A 293 6.96 48.45 -35.37
C LEU A 293 8.06 49.15 -36.19
N GLY A 294 8.91 48.40 -36.92
CA GLY A 294 9.97 48.97 -37.75
C GLY A 294 11.09 49.69 -36.98
N ILE A 295 11.23 49.43 -35.69
CA ILE A 295 12.20 50.12 -34.82
C ILE A 295 13.60 49.53 -35.03
N LYS A 296 14.54 50.34 -35.54
CA LYS A 296 15.96 49.97 -35.71
C LYS A 296 16.81 50.51 -34.55
N GLY A 297 17.60 49.63 -33.92
CA GLY A 297 18.70 49.99 -33.01
C GLY A 297 18.34 50.10 -31.53
N TYR A 298 18.74 49.08 -30.75
CA TYR A 298 19.44 49.20 -29.45
C TYR A 298 19.75 47.76 -29.00
N HIS A 299 21.00 47.33 -29.14
CA HIS A 299 21.53 46.11 -28.53
C HIS A 299 22.37 46.56 -27.34
N ALA A 300 21.85 46.37 -26.12
CA ALA A 300 22.51 46.78 -24.88
C ALA A 300 23.67 45.82 -24.50
N GLY A 301 24.59 45.59 -25.44
CA GLY A 301 25.80 44.79 -25.26
C GLY A 301 27.00 45.26 -26.08
N ASP A 302 26.84 46.33 -26.87
CA ASP A 302 27.92 46.88 -27.70
C ASP A 302 28.48 48.15 -27.04
N ASN A 303 29.45 47.97 -26.13
CA ASN A 303 30.30 49.06 -25.65
C ASN A 303 31.29 49.44 -26.76
N GLY A 304 30.77 50.10 -27.80
CA GLY A 304 31.57 50.71 -28.85
C GLY A 304 32.09 52.08 -28.41
N GLN A 305 33.40 52.20 -28.23
CA GLN A 305 34.11 53.48 -28.13
C GLN A 305 33.69 54.41 -29.28
N PRO A 306 33.51 55.72 -29.04
CA PRO A 306 33.27 56.66 -30.13
C PRO A 306 34.59 56.90 -30.89
N GLY A 307 34.69 56.32 -32.08
CA GLY A 307 35.76 56.62 -33.03
C GLY A 307 35.72 58.10 -33.41
N GLU A 308 36.84 58.77 -33.15
CA GLU A 308 37.12 60.15 -33.56
C GLU A 308 36.88 60.32 -35.07
N ARG A 309 36.00 61.25 -35.43
CA ARG A 309 35.95 61.77 -36.79
C ARG A 309 37.09 62.78 -36.96
N GLY A 310 38.21 62.28 -37.49
CA GLY A 310 39.28 63.11 -38.03
C GLY A 310 38.75 64.02 -39.13
N GLN A 311 39.07 65.30 -38.98
CA GLN A 311 39.16 66.25 -40.08
C GLN A 311 40.20 65.73 -41.08
N GLU A 312 39.93 65.85 -42.38
CA GLU A 312 40.81 66.56 -43.33
C GLU A 312 40.12 66.62 -44.70
N GLY A 313 40.19 67.81 -45.30
CA GLY A 313 39.68 68.09 -46.64
C GLY A 313 40.71 67.79 -47.73
N GLY A 314 40.21 67.80 -48.97
CA GLY A 314 40.97 67.59 -50.21
C GLY A 314 40.06 67.19 -51.33
#